data_AF-A0A1S9PFN0-F1
#
_entry.id   AF-A0A1S9PFN0-F1
#
_cell.length_a   1.000
_cell.length_b   1.000
_cell.length_c   1.000
_cell.angle_alpha   90.00
_cell.angle_beta   90.00
_cell.angle_gamma   90.00
#
_symmetry.space_group_name_H-M   'P 1'
#
loop_
_entity.id
_entity.type
_entity.pdbx_description
1 polymer ?
#
loop_
_entity_poly.entity_id
_entity_poly.type
_entity_poly.pdbx_seq_one_letter_code
_entity_poly.pdbx_strand_id
1 'polypeptide(L)' 'MGGENTDLIQQLLYEIIRVKELITYYDSIPNGAGQLGSSILNELVTEAYNSLVNYDTVLMKKYYDLLLNCD' A
#
# COMPACT_ATOMS: atom_id res chain seq x y z
N MET A 1 -11.66 13.08 16.98
CA MET A 1 -11.84 12.85 15.54
C MET A 1 -10.59 12.14 15.04
N GLY A 2 -10.62 10.80 14.92
CA GLY A 2 -9.45 10.01 14.54
C GLY A 2 -9.80 8.66 13.90
N GLY A 3 -11.06 8.47 13.47
CA GLY A 3 -11.56 7.19 12.94
C GLY A 3 -11.50 7.06 11.41
N GLU A 4 -11.62 8.17 10.66
CA GLU A 4 -11.73 8.11 9.19
C GLU A 4 -10.40 7.75 8.50
N ASN A 5 -9.26 8.20 9.02
CA ASN A 5 -7.95 7.87 8.43
C ASN A 5 -7.52 6.42 8.70
N THR A 6 -7.87 5.86 9.87
CA THR A 6 -7.60 4.45 10.17
C THR A 6 -8.39 3.53 9.24
N ASP A 7 -9.63 3.91 8.92
CA ASP A 7 -10.50 3.18 7.99
C ASP A 7 -9.91 3.18 6.56
N LEU A 8 -9.43 4.32 6.07
CA LEU A 8 -8.81 4.41 4.73
C LEU A 8 -7.52 3.57 4.61
N ILE A 9 -6.64 3.62 5.62
CA ILE A 9 -5.39 2.83 5.64
C ILE A 9 -5.73 1.33 5.67
N GLN A 10 -6.71 0.95 6.49
CA GLN A 10 -7.16 -0.43 6.59
C GLN A 10 -7.78 -0.92 5.27
N GLN A 11 -8.61 -0.09 4.61
CA GLN A 11 -9.15 -0.39 3.28
C GLN A 11 -8.05 -0.56 2.24
N LEU A 12 -7.05 0.33 2.22
CA LEU A 12 -5.92 0.23 1.29
C LEU A 12 -5.11 -1.05 1.51
N LEU A 13 -4.87 -1.44 2.77
CA LEU A 13 -4.21 -2.70 3.10
C LEU A 13 -5.02 -3.92 2.63
N TYR A 14 -6.35 -3.91 2.78
CA TYR A 14 -7.21 -4.98 2.27
C TYR A 14 -7.15 -5.09 0.75
N GLU A 15 -7.22 -3.97 0.03
CA GLU A 15 -7.14 -3.99 -1.43
C GLU A 15 -5.76 -4.46 -1.90
N ILE A 16 -4.67 -4.09 -1.22
CA ILE A 16 -3.33 -4.63 -1.52
C ILE A 16 -3.30 -6.16 -1.39
N ILE A 17 -3.86 -6.73 -0.31
CA ILE A 17 -3.91 -8.19 -0.12
C ILE A 17 -4.72 -8.84 -1.25
N ARG A 18 -5.88 -8.28 -1.57
CA ARG A 18 -6.75 -8.78 -2.64
C ARG A 18 -6.06 -8.76 -4.00
N VAL A 19 -5.31 -7.70 -4.33
CA VAL A 19 -4.59 -7.62 -5.59
C VAL A 19 -3.44 -8.64 -5.66
N LYS A 20 -2.81 -8.98 -4.54
CA LYS A 20 -1.81 -10.07 -4.50
C LYS A 20 -2.38 -11.44 -4.84
N GLU A 21 -3.63 -11.71 -4.46
CA GLU A 21 -4.34 -12.93 -4.86
C GLU A 21 -4.60 -12.93 -6.38
N LEU A 22 -4.97 -11.78 -6.96
CA LEU A 22 -5.12 -11.63 -8.41
C LEU A 22 -3.80 -11.83 -9.15
N ILE A 23 -2.68 -11.30 -8.64
CA ILE A 23 -1.34 -11.55 -9.20
C ILE A 23 -1.06 -13.05 -9.27
N THR A 24 -1.33 -13.77 -8.18
CA THR A 24 -1.16 -15.24 -8.12
C THR A 24 -2.00 -15.95 -9.19
N TYR A 25 -3.23 -15.49 -9.41
CA TYR A 25 -4.06 -16.00 -10.50
C TYR A 25 -3.43 -15.73 -11.88
N TYR A 26 -3.00 -14.49 -12.16
CA TYR A 26 -2.36 -14.15 -13.44
C TYR A 26 -1.06 -14.93 -13.67
N ASP A 27 -0.25 -15.13 -12.63
CA ASP A 27 0.97 -15.93 -12.71
C ASP A 27 0.70 -17.41 -13.01
N SER A 28 -0.47 -17.92 -12.61
CA SER A 28 -0.87 -19.31 -12.88
C SER A 28 -1.29 -19.56 -14.34
N ILE A 29 -1.50 -18.49 -15.13
CA ILE A 29 -1.93 -18.62 -16.53
C ILE A 29 -0.77 -19.16 -17.38
N PRO A 30 -0.95 -20.30 -18.08
CA PRO A 30 0.12 -20.94 -18.83
C PRO A 30 0.57 -20.12 -20.06
N ASN A 31 1.73 -20.48 -20.59
CA ASN A 31 2.34 -19.88 -21.79
C ASN A 31 2.61 -18.36 -21.67
N GLY A 32 2.72 -17.85 -20.45
CA GLY A 32 3.04 -16.44 -20.19
C GLY A 32 1.90 -15.47 -20.50
N ALA A 33 0.70 -15.95 -20.83
CA ALA A 33 -0.43 -15.08 -21.19
C ALA A 33 -0.87 -14.15 -20.05
N GLY A 34 -0.55 -14.48 -18.80
CA GLY A 34 -0.81 -13.63 -17.64
C GLY A 34 0.32 -12.66 -17.26
N GLN A 35 1.50 -12.73 -17.89
CA GLN A 35 2.67 -11.97 -17.45
C GLN A 35 2.47 -10.46 -17.46
N LEU A 36 1.85 -9.91 -18.51
CA LEU A 36 1.57 -8.48 -18.59
C LEU A 36 0.57 -8.03 -17.52
N GLY A 37 -0.46 -8.83 -17.26
CA GLY A 37 -1.42 -8.54 -16.20
C GLY A 37 -0.76 -8.58 -14.82
N SER A 38 0.03 -9.62 -14.56
CA SER A 38 0.82 -9.76 -13.33
C SER A 38 1.79 -8.59 -13.13
N SER A 39 2.53 -8.15 -14.16
CA SER A 39 3.50 -7.06 -14.03
C SER A 39 2.83 -5.74 -13.66
N ILE A 40 1.72 -5.40 -14.33
CA ILE A 40 0.94 -4.18 -14.04
C ILE A 40 0.42 -4.21 -12.60
N LEU A 41 -0.12 -5.35 -12.15
CA LEU A 41 -0.64 -5.48 -10.80
C LEU A 41 0.48 -5.40 -9.74
N ASN A 42 1.67 -5.93 -10.03
CA ASN A 42 2.84 -5.80 -9.15
C ASN A 42 3.31 -4.34 -9.03
N GLU A 43 3.30 -3.57 -10.11
CA GLU A 43 3.60 -2.13 -10.08
C GLU A 43 2.60 -1.38 -9.20
N LEU A 44 1.29 -1.63 -9.38
CA LEU A 44 0.24 -1.01 -8.56
C LEU A 44 0.38 -1.33 -7.06
N VAL A 45 0.67 -2.59 -6.71
CA VAL A 45 0.92 -2.98 -5.32
C VAL A 45 2.14 -2.26 -4.76
N THR A 46 3.20 -2.13 -5.55
CA THR A 46 4.43 -1.42 -5.14
C THR A 46 4.18 0.05 -4.87
N GLU A 47 3.45 0.73 -5.74
CA GLU A 47 3.07 2.14 -5.56
C GLU A 47 2.17 2.35 -4.33
N ALA A 48 1.22 1.45 -4.09
CA ALA A 48 0.34 1.50 -2.93
C ALA A 48 1.12 1.29 -1.62
N TYR A 49 2.06 0.34 -1.58
CA TYR A 49 2.95 0.17 -0.42
C TYR A 49 3.83 1.39 -0.17
N ASN A 50 4.42 1.96 -1.22
CA ASN A 50 5.24 3.17 -1.09
C ASN A 50 4.44 4.34 -0.53
N SER A 51 3.18 4.48 -0.95
CA SER A 51 2.28 5.51 -0.43
C SER A 51 1.99 5.35 1.07
N LEU A 52 1.78 4.11 1.54
CA LEU A 52 1.59 3.80 2.96
C LEU A 52 2.84 4.11 3.80
N VAL A 53 4.01 3.66 3.36
CA VAL A 53 5.27 3.89 4.09
C VAL A 53 5.63 5.38 4.14
N ASN A 54 5.39 6.11 3.04
CA ASN A 54 5.60 7.55 2.99
C ASN A 54 4.65 8.29 3.94
N TYR A 55 3.39 7.87 4.02
CA TYR A 55 2.43 8.42 4.98
C TYR A 55 2.92 8.25 6.42
N ASP A 56 3.34 7.04 6.79
CA ASP A 56 3.86 6.75 8.14
C ASP A 56 5.10 7.58 8.46
N THR A 57 6.02 7.73 7.51
CA THR A 57 7.25 8.50 7.68
C THR A 57 6.96 9.99 7.89
N VAL A 58 6.05 10.57 7.09
CA VAL A 58 5.64 11.97 7.23
C VAL A 58 4.93 12.20 8.57
N LEU A 59 4.07 11.27 9.00
CA LEU A 59 3.37 11.35 10.27
C LEU A 59 4.35 11.29 11.44
N MET A 60 5.30 10.34 11.42
CA MET A 60 6.35 10.22 12.42
C MET A 60 7.20 11.48 12.51
N LYS A 61 7.56 12.09 11.38
CA LYS A 61 8.29 13.36 11.37
C LYS A 61 7.49 14.48 12.03
N LYS A 62 6.19 14.60 11.76
CA LYS A 62 5.33 15.60 12.41
C LYS A 62 5.29 15.42 13.93
N TYR A 63 5.18 14.17 14.42
CA TYR A 63 5.20 13.90 15.86
C TYR A 63 6.55 14.23 16.49
N TYR A 64 7.65 13.89 15.81
CA TYR A 64 8.99 14.22 16.26
C TYR A 64 9.21 15.74 16.34
N ASP A 65 8.81 16.48 15.29
CA ASP A 65 8.87 17.94 15.26
C ASP A 65 8.01 18.56 16.37
N LEU A 66 6.85 17.97 16.70
CA LEU A 66 6.02 18.42 17.81
C LEU A 66 6.73 18.25 19.17
N LEU A 67 7.34 17.08 19.40
CA LEU A 67 8.08 16.79 20.64
C LEU A 67 9.28 17.71 20.83
N LEU A 68 9.98 18.06 19.75
CA LEU A 68 11.10 19.01 19.80
C LEU A 68 10.67 20.46 20.08
N ASN A 69 9.42 20.81 19.79
CA ASN A 69 8.86 22.14 20.01
C ASN A 69 7.95 22.21 21.26
N CYS A 70 7.91 21.14 22.07
CA CYS A 70 7.32 21.16 23.40
C CYS A 70 8.40 21.52 24.42
N ASP A 71 8.51 22.81 24.74
CA ASP A 71 9.20 23.32 25.93
C ASP A 71 8.49 22.87 27.24
#